data_AF-A0A1G9NSR7-F1
#
_entry.id   AF-A0A1G9NSR7-F1
#
_cell.length_a   1.000
_cell.length_b   1.000
_cell.length_c   1.000
_cell.angle_alpha   90.00
_cell.angle_beta   90.00
_cell.angle_gamma   90.00
#
_symmetry.space_group_name_H-M   'P 1'
#
loop_
_entity.id
_entity.type
_entity.pdbx_description
1 polymer ?
#
loop_
_entity_poly.entity_id
_entity_poly.type
_entity_poly.pdbx_seq_one_letter_code
_entity_poly.pdbx_strand_id
1 'polypeptide(L)'
;MTPHPPATPPRIDLKARPLGWGRSGHLVVIPARNEAARIAACLGALGGQGADLLVVANNCTDATAQIAAAHGAAVLDCHIAAGGVGAARRLGLAEGMRMAAGEGTELRAVLTSDADCLVARDWLEANLRHLDAGAAAVCGWVLPIAEEHALLPPLLLHRAALEDRFLDLKVALELRLTGRAGHERTPGASLAFRLEAYTAAGGFDPVPAHEDRAIILRLKALGLPVVHAHDVVVRASCRLEGRAPEGMAAALRERATDPDAPLCPDLGRSEIASVAAVLATLPPLRLTADLPGAIAQLEQLLSGTLGPRLAGKGTTPRNARIRKAANSSLSCLPEEQSRTKPRLRQTI
;
A
#
# COMPACT_ATOMS: atom_id res chain seq x y z
N MET A 1 -11.49 10.05 31.60
CA MET A 1 -11.43 9.19 30.40
C MET A 1 -12.54 8.17 30.53
N THR A 2 -13.61 8.31 29.76
CA THR A 2 -14.66 7.28 29.67
C THR A 2 -14.06 6.07 28.94
N PRO A 3 -14.16 4.85 29.49
CA PRO A 3 -13.68 3.67 28.79
C PRO A 3 -14.52 3.49 27.52
N HIS A 4 -13.86 3.34 26.37
CA HIS A 4 -14.56 2.88 25.17
C HIS A 4 -15.20 1.52 25.48
N PRO A 5 -16.48 1.32 25.12
CA PRO A 5 -17.08 -0.01 25.25
C PRO A 5 -16.23 -1.01 24.46
N PRO A 6 -16.04 -2.24 24.97
CA PRO A 6 -15.32 -3.27 24.23
C PRO A 6 -16.00 -3.42 22.86
N ALA A 7 -15.21 -3.32 21.79
CA ALA A 7 -15.71 -3.51 20.44
C ALA A 7 -16.44 -4.87 20.38
N THR A 8 -17.68 -4.88 19.89
CA THR A 8 -18.40 -6.13 19.66
C THR A 8 -17.52 -7.04 18.82
N PRO A 9 -17.28 -8.29 19.25
CA PRO A 9 -16.44 -9.20 18.48
C PRO A 9 -17.01 -9.31 17.06
N PRO A 10 -16.16 -9.33 16.02
CA PRO A 10 -16.64 -9.41 14.65
C PRO A 10 -17.52 -10.64 14.51
N ARG A 11 -18.68 -10.49 13.88
CA ARG A 11 -19.49 -11.64 13.49
C ARG A 11 -18.72 -12.36 12.39
N ILE A 12 -18.38 -13.62 12.65
CA ILE A 12 -17.56 -14.45 11.77
C ILE A 12 -18.41 -15.65 11.35
N ASP A 13 -18.52 -15.87 10.04
CA ASP A 13 -19.19 -17.04 9.48
C ASP A 13 -18.28 -17.72 8.46
N LEU A 14 -17.88 -18.97 8.75
CA LEU A 14 -17.06 -19.77 7.86
C LEU A 14 -17.96 -20.40 6.79
N LYS A 15 -17.98 -19.78 5.60
CA LYS A 15 -18.87 -20.20 4.50
C LYS A 15 -18.36 -21.43 3.75
N ALA A 16 -17.04 -21.58 3.66
CA ALA A 16 -16.40 -22.66 2.93
C ALA A 16 -15.04 -22.99 3.54
N ARG A 17 -14.68 -24.28 3.50
CA ARG A 17 -13.36 -24.79 3.86
C ARG A 17 -13.03 -26.01 2.99
N PRO A 18 -11.96 -25.96 2.18
CA PRO A 18 -11.50 -27.12 1.41
C PRO A 18 -11.07 -28.29 2.30
N LEU A 19 -11.18 -29.52 1.78
CA LEU A 19 -10.64 -30.71 2.43
C LEU A 19 -9.11 -30.64 2.46
N GLY A 20 -8.50 -31.15 3.54
CA GLY A 20 -7.04 -31.17 3.67
C GLY A 20 -6.42 -29.82 4.02
N TRP A 21 -7.21 -28.89 4.56
CA TRP A 21 -6.73 -27.61 5.07
C TRP A 21 -5.51 -27.76 5.97
N GLY A 22 -4.47 -26.96 5.72
CA GLY A 22 -3.23 -26.95 6.48
C GLY A 22 -2.17 -27.88 5.91
N ARG A 23 -2.52 -28.93 5.14
CA ARG A 23 -1.56 -29.92 4.60
C ARG A 23 -0.46 -29.31 3.76
N SER A 24 -0.70 -28.14 3.19
CA SER A 24 0.29 -27.40 2.41
C SER A 24 1.45 -26.88 3.28
N GLY A 25 1.22 -26.64 4.57
CA GLY A 25 2.13 -25.92 5.46
C GLY A 25 2.18 -24.41 5.18
N HIS A 26 1.40 -23.89 4.21
CA HIS A 26 1.47 -22.50 3.75
C HIS A 26 0.07 -21.91 3.66
N LEU A 27 -0.16 -20.79 4.34
CA LEU A 27 -1.45 -20.10 4.31
C LEU A 27 -1.31 -18.77 3.59
N VAL A 28 -2.17 -18.51 2.60
CA VAL A 28 -2.32 -17.19 1.96
C VAL A 28 -3.66 -16.59 2.38
N VAL A 29 -3.62 -15.41 2.99
CA VAL A 29 -4.82 -14.64 3.37
C VAL A 29 -5.04 -13.47 2.42
N ILE A 30 -6.26 -13.41 1.87
CA ILE A 30 -6.69 -12.40 0.91
C ILE A 30 -7.83 -11.58 1.54
N PRO A 31 -7.57 -10.36 2.05
CA PRO A 31 -8.64 -9.47 2.48
C PRO A 31 -9.42 -8.96 1.26
N ALA A 32 -10.75 -9.01 1.32
CA ALA A 32 -11.61 -8.60 0.23
C ALA A 32 -12.80 -7.77 0.73
N ARG A 33 -13.14 -6.70 0.01
CA ARG A 33 -14.34 -5.89 0.25
C ARG A 33 -14.94 -5.44 -1.08
N ASN A 34 -16.02 -6.11 -1.49
CA ASN A 34 -16.71 -5.89 -2.76
C ASN A 34 -15.77 -6.01 -3.98
N GLU A 35 -15.18 -7.19 -4.12
CA GLU A 35 -14.20 -7.55 -5.16
C GLU A 35 -14.71 -8.63 -6.12
N ALA A 36 -16.03 -8.77 -6.28
CA ALA A 36 -16.62 -9.81 -7.14
C ALA A 36 -16.08 -9.79 -8.58
N ALA A 37 -15.72 -8.61 -9.10
CA ALA A 37 -15.18 -8.44 -10.45
C ALA A 37 -13.72 -8.90 -10.60
N ARG A 38 -12.97 -9.08 -9.50
CA ARG A 38 -11.50 -9.24 -9.52
C ARG A 38 -11.01 -10.49 -8.78
N ILE A 39 -11.74 -10.92 -7.75
CA ILE A 39 -11.34 -12.02 -6.87
C ILE A 39 -11.12 -13.33 -7.63
N ALA A 40 -11.89 -13.59 -8.69
CA ALA A 40 -11.72 -14.77 -9.53
C ALA A 40 -10.32 -14.84 -10.17
N ALA A 41 -9.86 -13.73 -10.76
CA ALA A 41 -8.55 -13.66 -11.39
C ALA A 41 -7.41 -13.73 -10.37
N CYS A 42 -7.59 -13.10 -9.20
CA CYS A 42 -6.66 -13.18 -8.07
C CYS A 42 -6.47 -14.62 -7.59
N LEU A 43 -7.57 -15.32 -7.30
CA LEU A 43 -7.53 -16.73 -6.87
C LEU A 43 -7.03 -17.66 -7.97
N GLY A 44 -7.35 -17.38 -9.25
CA GLY A 44 -6.81 -18.10 -10.39
C GLY A 44 -5.28 -18.00 -10.49
N ALA A 45 -4.70 -16.84 -10.17
CA ALA A 45 -3.25 -16.65 -10.16
C ALA A 45 -2.56 -17.39 -8.99
N LEU A 46 -3.21 -17.48 -7.84
CA LEU A 46 -2.74 -18.22 -6.66
C LEU A 46 -2.97 -19.73 -6.76
N GLY A 47 -3.98 -20.15 -7.53
CA GLY A 47 -4.37 -21.54 -7.69
C GLY A 47 -3.23 -22.42 -8.18
N GLY A 48 -3.09 -23.61 -7.57
CA GLY A 48 -2.09 -24.59 -7.95
C GLY A 48 -0.66 -24.32 -7.44
N GLN A 49 -0.42 -23.22 -6.70
CA GLN A 49 0.90 -22.94 -6.13
C GLN A 49 1.21 -23.74 -4.85
N GLY A 50 0.25 -24.49 -4.29
CA GLY A 50 0.48 -25.33 -3.10
C GLY A 50 0.38 -24.59 -1.77
N ALA A 51 -0.63 -23.72 -1.64
CA ALA A 51 -0.99 -23.06 -0.39
C ALA A 51 -2.49 -23.16 -0.13
N ASP A 52 -2.86 -23.14 1.15
CA ASP A 52 -4.24 -22.96 1.60
C ASP A 52 -4.65 -21.50 1.39
N LEU A 53 -5.73 -21.26 0.65
CA LEU A 53 -6.23 -19.91 0.35
C LEU A 53 -7.40 -19.56 1.27
N LEU A 54 -7.29 -18.46 2.01
CA LEU A 54 -8.36 -17.92 2.84
C LEU A 54 -8.74 -16.52 2.38
N VAL A 55 -9.97 -16.37 1.88
CA VAL A 55 -10.55 -15.05 1.59
C VAL A 55 -11.30 -14.56 2.82
N VAL A 56 -10.96 -13.35 3.27
CA VAL A 56 -11.70 -12.64 4.32
C VAL A 56 -12.63 -11.65 3.62
N ALA A 57 -13.87 -12.09 3.38
CA ALA A 57 -14.94 -11.29 2.79
C ALA A 57 -15.49 -10.31 3.85
N ASN A 58 -14.83 -9.17 3.99
CA ASN A 58 -15.09 -8.19 5.03
C ASN A 58 -16.10 -7.14 4.55
N ASN A 59 -17.27 -7.08 5.19
CA ASN A 59 -18.34 -6.14 4.85
C ASN A 59 -18.73 -6.20 3.36
N CYS A 60 -18.70 -7.40 2.77
CA CYS A 60 -19.09 -7.61 1.38
C CYS A 60 -20.61 -7.61 1.24
N THR A 61 -21.11 -6.94 0.20
CA THR A 61 -22.51 -6.87 -0.18
C THR A 61 -22.76 -7.40 -1.59
N ASP A 62 -21.70 -7.78 -2.30
CA ASP A 62 -21.73 -8.35 -3.64
C ASP A 62 -21.43 -9.86 -3.63
N ALA A 63 -21.17 -10.44 -4.80
CA ALA A 63 -20.92 -11.86 -4.97
C ALA A 63 -19.49 -12.33 -4.57
N THR A 64 -18.68 -11.50 -3.90
CA THR A 64 -17.26 -11.80 -3.60
C THR A 64 -17.09 -13.13 -2.89
N ALA A 65 -17.87 -13.37 -1.83
CA ALA A 65 -17.77 -14.59 -1.03
C ALA A 65 -18.14 -15.84 -1.83
N GLN A 66 -19.22 -15.77 -2.62
CA GLN A 66 -19.68 -16.89 -3.45
C GLN A 66 -18.65 -17.24 -4.54
N ILE A 67 -18.10 -16.21 -5.21
CA ILE A 67 -17.08 -16.41 -6.24
C ILE A 67 -15.81 -17.00 -5.63
N ALA A 68 -15.38 -16.52 -4.45
CA ALA A 68 -14.20 -17.05 -3.77
C ALA A 68 -14.34 -18.54 -3.42
N ALA A 69 -15.49 -18.93 -2.87
CA ALA A 69 -15.77 -20.33 -2.55
C ALA A 69 -15.79 -21.21 -3.82
N ALA A 70 -16.37 -20.72 -4.92
CA ALA A 70 -16.40 -21.43 -6.21
C ALA A 70 -15.00 -21.64 -6.81
N HIS A 71 -14.02 -20.81 -6.44
CA HIS A 71 -12.61 -20.95 -6.83
C HIS A 71 -11.79 -21.79 -5.84
N GLY A 72 -12.44 -22.48 -4.90
CA GLY A 72 -11.78 -23.42 -3.99
C GLY A 72 -11.05 -22.76 -2.82
N ALA A 73 -11.28 -21.48 -2.55
CA ALA A 73 -10.79 -20.84 -1.32
C ALA A 73 -11.68 -21.17 -0.12
N ALA A 74 -11.09 -21.21 1.08
CA ALA A 74 -11.86 -21.03 2.29
C ALA A 74 -12.36 -19.58 2.36
N VAL A 75 -13.54 -19.37 2.94
CA VAL A 75 -14.16 -18.05 2.98
C VAL A 75 -14.63 -17.73 4.39
N LEU A 76 -14.08 -16.65 4.93
CA LEU A 76 -14.51 -16.02 6.16
C LEU A 76 -15.39 -14.82 5.80
N ASP A 77 -16.70 -14.95 5.96
CA ASP A 77 -17.64 -13.84 5.81
C ASP A 77 -17.75 -13.12 7.15
N CYS A 78 -17.36 -11.85 7.18
CA CYS A 78 -17.27 -11.11 8.43
C CYS A 78 -17.64 -9.64 8.32
N HIS A 79 -17.96 -9.04 9.47
CA HIS A 79 -18.15 -7.61 9.62
C HIS A 79 -17.11 -7.02 10.58
N ILE A 80 -16.18 -6.22 10.05
CA ILE A 80 -15.16 -5.51 10.83
C ILE A 80 -15.46 -4.01 10.79
N ALA A 81 -15.79 -3.44 11.95
CA ALA A 81 -16.22 -2.05 12.05
C ALA A 81 -15.08 -1.03 11.84
N ALA A 82 -13.85 -1.36 12.25
CA ALA A 82 -12.70 -0.45 12.22
C ALA A 82 -11.38 -1.22 12.10
N GLY A 83 -10.30 -0.51 11.75
CA GLY A 83 -8.94 -1.06 11.68
C GLY A 83 -8.48 -1.52 10.29
N GLY A 84 -9.14 -1.02 9.24
CA GLY A 84 -8.64 -1.11 7.87
C GLY A 84 -8.44 -2.54 7.35
N VAL A 85 -7.56 -2.65 6.35
CA VAL A 85 -7.18 -3.94 5.75
C VAL A 85 -6.41 -4.80 6.75
N GLY A 86 -5.64 -4.19 7.65
CA GLY A 86 -4.88 -4.89 8.70
C GLY A 86 -5.73 -5.71 9.65
N ALA A 87 -6.89 -5.20 10.06
CA ALA A 87 -7.82 -5.97 10.88
C ALA A 87 -8.32 -7.23 10.15
N ALA A 88 -8.61 -7.14 8.85
CA ALA A 88 -9.02 -8.28 8.03
C ALA A 88 -7.89 -9.32 7.87
N ARG A 89 -6.65 -8.86 7.61
CA ARG A 89 -5.46 -9.74 7.54
C ARG A 89 -5.21 -10.45 8.86
N ARG A 90 -5.26 -9.72 9.97
CA ARG A 90 -5.08 -10.27 11.33
C ARG A 90 -6.11 -11.35 11.61
N LEU A 91 -7.39 -11.07 11.35
CA LEU A 91 -8.48 -12.01 11.56
C LEU A 91 -8.32 -13.27 10.70
N GLY A 92 -8.06 -13.10 9.40
CA GLY A 92 -7.87 -14.21 8.48
C GLY A 92 -6.70 -15.10 8.90
N LEU A 93 -5.55 -14.51 9.23
CA LEU A 93 -4.40 -15.28 9.66
C LEU A 93 -4.68 -16.02 10.98
N ALA A 94 -5.30 -15.37 11.95
CA ALA A 94 -5.70 -16.01 13.21
C ALA A 94 -6.61 -17.23 12.98
N GLU A 95 -7.65 -17.08 12.18
CA GLU A 95 -8.59 -18.18 11.88
C GLU A 95 -7.95 -19.28 11.04
N GLY A 96 -7.14 -18.92 10.04
CA GLY A 96 -6.43 -19.88 9.20
C GLY A 96 -5.45 -20.74 10.01
N MET A 97 -4.70 -20.13 10.92
CA MET A 97 -3.81 -20.82 11.86
C MET A 97 -4.60 -21.72 12.82
N ARG A 98 -5.71 -21.23 13.37
CA ARG A 98 -6.59 -22.01 14.26
C ARG A 98 -7.16 -23.24 13.54
N MET A 99 -7.59 -23.08 12.29
CA MET A 99 -8.10 -24.18 11.45
C MET A 99 -7.01 -25.22 11.15
N ALA A 100 -5.78 -24.80 10.86
CA ALA A 100 -4.66 -25.72 10.62
C ALA A 100 -4.28 -26.50 11.90
N ALA A 101 -4.21 -25.80 13.04
CA ALA A 101 -3.95 -26.42 14.35
C ALA A 101 -5.02 -27.45 14.74
N GLY A 102 -6.30 -27.19 14.40
CA GLY A 102 -7.40 -28.14 14.62
C GLY A 102 -7.26 -29.46 13.85
N GLU A 103 -6.51 -29.48 12.75
CA GLU A 103 -6.16 -30.69 11.98
C GLU A 103 -4.80 -31.28 12.39
N GLY A 104 -4.19 -30.76 13.47
CA GLY A 104 -2.86 -31.17 13.91
C GLY A 104 -1.73 -30.75 12.95
N THR A 105 -1.96 -29.72 12.13
CA THR A 105 -0.95 -29.23 11.18
C THR A 105 -0.33 -27.93 11.66
N GLU A 106 1.00 -27.87 11.69
CA GLU A 106 1.75 -26.64 11.92
C GLU A 106 2.06 -25.96 10.57
N LEU A 107 1.66 -24.70 10.43
CA LEU A 107 2.01 -23.90 9.27
C LEU A 107 3.47 -23.47 9.36
N ARG A 108 4.21 -23.59 8.27
CA ARG A 108 5.57 -23.07 8.14
C ARG A 108 5.58 -21.58 7.81
N ALA A 109 4.70 -21.16 6.89
CA ALA A 109 4.67 -19.80 6.39
C ALA A 109 3.24 -19.26 6.30
N VAL A 110 3.13 -17.95 6.53
CA VAL A 110 1.90 -17.19 6.34
C VAL A 110 2.16 -16.04 5.39
N LEU A 111 1.25 -15.84 4.44
CA LEU A 111 1.39 -14.85 3.38
C LEU A 111 0.09 -14.07 3.23
N THR A 112 0.19 -12.88 2.64
CA THR A 112 -0.98 -12.10 2.24
C THR A 112 -0.76 -11.42 0.90
N SER A 113 -1.86 -11.34 0.13
CA SER A 113 -1.97 -10.57 -1.08
C SER A 113 -3.35 -9.94 -1.17
N ASP A 114 -3.50 -8.86 -1.94
CA ASP A 114 -4.78 -8.17 -2.06
C ASP A 114 -5.69 -8.81 -3.11
N ALA A 115 -7.01 -8.68 -2.92
CA ALA A 115 -8.03 -9.31 -3.76
C ALA A 115 -8.08 -8.79 -5.22
N ASP A 116 -7.36 -7.73 -5.54
CA ASP A 116 -7.22 -7.15 -6.87
C ASP A 116 -5.80 -7.31 -7.45
N CYS A 117 -5.05 -8.28 -6.94
CA CYS A 117 -3.70 -8.58 -7.38
C CYS A 117 -3.59 -9.88 -8.18
N LEU A 118 -2.60 -9.93 -9.07
CA LEU A 118 -2.21 -11.09 -9.88
C LEU A 118 -0.76 -11.45 -9.54
N VAL A 119 -0.58 -12.49 -8.73
CA VAL A 119 0.76 -13.00 -8.38
C VAL A 119 1.41 -13.71 -9.58
N ALA A 120 2.75 -13.73 -9.60
CA ALA A 120 3.50 -14.57 -10.55
C ALA A 120 3.25 -16.07 -10.28
N ARG A 121 3.50 -16.92 -11.28
CA ARG A 121 3.24 -18.38 -11.19
C ARG A 121 4.14 -19.09 -10.16
N ASP A 122 5.32 -18.53 -9.94
CA ASP A 122 6.35 -18.98 -8.99
C ASP A 122 6.33 -18.16 -7.69
N TRP A 123 5.31 -17.35 -7.46
CA TRP A 123 5.27 -16.40 -6.34
C TRP A 123 5.42 -17.07 -4.98
N LEU A 124 4.70 -18.17 -4.72
CA LEU A 124 4.86 -18.90 -3.46
C LEU A 124 6.29 -19.46 -3.35
N GLU A 125 6.75 -20.20 -4.36
CA GLU A 125 8.09 -20.81 -4.37
C GLU A 125 9.18 -19.77 -4.12
N ALA A 126 9.09 -18.61 -4.77
CA ALA A 126 10.03 -17.53 -4.59
C ALA A 126 10.04 -16.95 -3.17
N ASN A 127 8.87 -16.76 -2.56
CA ASN A 127 8.79 -16.38 -1.15
C ASN A 127 9.44 -17.44 -0.25
N LEU A 128 9.10 -18.73 -0.45
CA LEU A 128 9.62 -19.81 0.39
C LEU A 128 11.15 -19.91 0.31
N ARG A 129 11.73 -19.72 -0.88
CA ARG A 129 13.19 -19.69 -1.10
C ARG A 129 13.89 -18.65 -0.24
N HIS A 130 13.34 -17.44 -0.15
CA HIS A 130 13.89 -16.38 0.71
C HIS A 130 13.71 -16.69 2.19
N LEU A 131 12.56 -17.25 2.59
CA LEU A 131 12.30 -17.68 3.97
C LEU A 131 13.24 -18.84 4.39
N ASP A 132 13.57 -19.76 3.47
CA ASP A 132 14.53 -20.85 3.67
C ASP A 132 15.98 -20.34 3.73
N ALA A 133 16.30 -19.29 2.97
CA ALA A 133 17.58 -18.58 3.06
C ALA A 133 17.72 -17.74 4.36
N GLY A 134 16.74 -17.79 5.26
CA GLY A 134 16.81 -17.19 6.60
C GLY A 134 16.08 -15.85 6.74
N ALA A 135 15.33 -15.40 5.73
CA ALA A 135 14.46 -14.24 5.89
C ALA A 135 13.33 -14.55 6.90
N ALA A 136 13.08 -13.63 7.82
CA ALA A 136 11.93 -13.67 8.72
C ALA A 136 10.66 -13.19 8.01
N ALA A 137 10.82 -12.22 7.09
CA ALA A 137 9.77 -11.74 6.22
C ALA A 137 10.29 -11.37 4.83
N VAL A 138 9.42 -11.48 3.84
CA VAL A 138 9.68 -11.16 2.44
C VAL A 138 8.65 -10.14 1.96
N CYS A 139 9.16 -9.05 1.43
CA CYS A 139 8.44 -7.97 0.78
C CYS A 139 8.55 -8.16 -0.73
N GLY A 140 7.44 -8.44 -1.40
CA GLY A 140 7.44 -8.67 -2.85
C GLY A 140 7.57 -7.39 -3.67
N TRP A 141 7.94 -7.56 -4.93
CA TRP A 141 8.00 -6.53 -5.96
C TRP A 141 6.60 -6.31 -6.57
N VAL A 142 5.96 -5.22 -6.15
CA VAL A 142 4.64 -4.82 -6.64
C VAL A 142 4.80 -4.01 -7.94
N LEU A 143 4.24 -4.55 -9.01
CA LEU A 143 4.13 -3.90 -10.31
C LEU A 143 2.68 -3.48 -10.57
N PRO A 144 2.43 -2.49 -11.42
CA PRO A 144 1.08 -2.23 -11.87
C PRO A 144 0.61 -3.30 -12.88
N ILE A 145 -0.70 -3.58 -12.92
CA ILE A 145 -1.31 -4.31 -14.04
C ILE A 145 -1.18 -3.45 -15.31
N ALA A 146 -0.50 -3.98 -16.33
CA ALA A 146 -0.04 -3.18 -17.47
C ALA A 146 -1.20 -2.55 -18.26
N GLU A 147 -2.29 -3.29 -18.42
CA GLU A 147 -3.49 -2.84 -19.13
C GLU A 147 -4.18 -1.69 -18.40
N GLU A 148 -4.21 -1.73 -17.06
CA GLU A 148 -4.80 -0.66 -16.26
C GLU A 148 -3.87 0.55 -16.16
N HIS A 149 -2.57 0.30 -16.01
CA HIS A 149 -1.54 1.34 -16.01
C HIS A 149 -1.60 2.18 -17.28
N ALA A 150 -1.73 1.55 -18.45
CA ALA A 150 -1.83 2.22 -19.74
C ALA A 150 -3.04 3.17 -19.87
N LEU A 151 -4.06 2.99 -19.02
CA LEU A 151 -5.27 3.81 -18.98
C LEU A 151 -5.18 4.96 -17.97
N LEU A 152 -4.09 5.06 -17.21
CA LEU A 152 -3.92 6.14 -16.24
C LEU A 152 -3.76 7.51 -16.94
N PRO A 153 -4.23 8.60 -16.30
CA PRO A 153 -3.99 9.97 -16.74
C PRO A 153 -2.51 10.23 -17.08
N PRO A 154 -2.19 11.01 -18.14
CA PRO A 154 -0.81 11.28 -18.55
C PRO A 154 0.11 11.80 -17.44
N LEU A 155 -0.44 12.58 -16.50
CA LEU A 155 0.31 13.06 -15.33
C LEU A 155 0.77 11.91 -14.41
N LEU A 156 -0.09 10.91 -14.18
CA LEU A 156 0.26 9.74 -13.37
C LEU A 156 1.28 8.86 -14.10
N LEU A 157 1.13 8.65 -15.41
CA LEU A 157 2.11 7.91 -16.21
C LEU A 157 3.49 8.57 -16.17
N HIS A 158 3.53 9.90 -16.28
CA HIS A 158 4.78 10.65 -16.19
C HIS A 158 5.43 10.54 -14.80
N ARG A 159 4.63 10.63 -13.74
CA ARG A 159 5.09 10.45 -12.35
C ARG A 159 5.61 9.05 -12.10
N ALA A 160 4.88 8.02 -12.52
CA ALA A 160 5.30 6.63 -12.37
C ALA A 160 6.65 6.37 -13.06
N ALA A 161 6.83 6.87 -14.29
CA ALA A 161 8.09 6.73 -15.02
C ALA A 161 9.28 7.39 -14.29
N LEU A 162 9.04 8.47 -13.55
CA LEU A 162 10.08 9.14 -12.75
C LEU A 162 10.37 8.38 -11.46
N GLU A 163 9.33 7.86 -10.80
CA GLU A 163 9.46 7.04 -9.59
C GLU A 163 10.22 5.74 -9.87
N ASP A 164 9.91 5.07 -10.98
CA ASP A 164 10.63 3.89 -11.44
C ASP A 164 12.10 4.22 -11.70
N ARG A 165 12.38 5.32 -12.42
CA ARG A 165 13.77 5.78 -12.63
C ARG A 165 14.47 6.03 -11.31
N PHE A 166 13.85 6.76 -10.38
CA PHE A 166 14.47 7.05 -9.09
C PHE A 166 14.79 5.77 -8.31
N LEU A 167 13.88 4.80 -8.34
CA LEU A 167 14.09 3.52 -7.69
C LEU A 167 15.27 2.75 -8.31
N ASP A 168 15.36 2.72 -9.65
CA ASP A 168 16.51 2.13 -10.34
C ASP A 168 17.83 2.77 -9.88
N LEU A 169 17.83 4.09 -9.67
CA LEU A 169 19.01 4.80 -9.15
C LEU A 169 19.33 4.40 -7.71
N LYS A 170 18.32 4.32 -6.84
CA LYS A 170 18.50 3.88 -5.45
C LYS A 170 19.08 2.48 -5.39
N VAL A 171 18.53 1.55 -6.17
CA VAL A 171 19.00 0.16 -6.22
C VAL A 171 20.45 0.09 -6.72
N ALA A 172 20.77 0.81 -7.80
CA ALA A 172 22.14 0.87 -8.32
C ALA A 172 23.13 1.46 -7.31
N LEU A 173 22.72 2.49 -6.57
CA LEU A 173 23.53 3.11 -5.53
C LEU A 173 23.76 2.15 -4.35
N GLU A 174 22.71 1.49 -3.86
CA GLU A 174 22.81 0.55 -2.75
C GLU A 174 23.69 -0.65 -3.10
N LEU A 175 23.55 -1.19 -4.31
CA LEU A 175 24.45 -2.23 -4.85
C LEU A 175 25.89 -1.77 -4.82
N ARG A 176 26.16 -0.52 -5.18
CA ARG A 176 27.52 0.00 -5.24
C ARG A 176 28.13 0.18 -3.84
N LEU A 177 27.33 0.64 -2.88
CA LEU A 177 27.78 0.94 -1.52
C LEU A 177 27.88 -0.31 -0.65
N THR A 178 26.98 -1.27 -0.81
CA THR A 178 26.81 -2.40 0.11
C THR A 178 27.09 -3.76 -0.55
N GLY A 179 27.17 -3.81 -1.88
CA GLY A 179 27.19 -5.06 -2.64
C GLY A 179 25.83 -5.77 -2.72
N ARG A 180 24.75 -5.13 -2.25
CA ARG A 180 23.39 -5.70 -2.21
C ARG A 180 22.38 -4.72 -2.80
N ALA A 181 21.42 -5.25 -3.56
CA ALA A 181 20.26 -4.49 -4.04
C ALA A 181 19.12 -4.69 -3.03
N GLY A 182 18.62 -3.60 -2.46
CA GLY A 182 17.35 -3.56 -1.77
C GLY A 182 16.41 -2.59 -2.49
N HIS A 183 15.13 -2.90 -2.51
CA HIS A 183 14.11 -1.93 -2.88
C HIS A 183 13.24 -1.68 -1.67
N GLU A 184 13.34 -0.51 -1.05
CA GLU A 184 12.46 -0.16 0.09
C GLU A 184 11.06 0.24 -0.39
N ARG A 185 10.43 -0.53 -1.30
CA ARG A 185 9.05 -0.28 -1.69
C ARG A 185 8.08 -0.77 -0.63
N THR A 186 6.97 -0.05 -0.49
CA THR A 186 5.83 -0.48 0.32
C THR A 186 5.35 -1.87 -0.17
N PRO A 187 5.37 -2.88 0.69
CA PRO A 187 5.14 -4.27 0.30
C PRO A 187 3.66 -4.65 0.21
N GLY A 188 2.74 -3.70 0.41
CA GLY A 188 1.35 -3.93 0.80
C GLY A 188 0.65 -5.11 0.12
N ALA A 189 0.79 -5.28 -1.19
CA ALA A 189 0.12 -6.33 -1.95
C ALA A 189 0.80 -7.72 -1.93
N SER A 190 1.99 -7.86 -1.35
CA SER A 190 2.75 -9.12 -1.31
C SER A 190 3.67 -9.16 -0.09
N LEU A 191 3.22 -9.87 0.94
CA LEU A 191 3.96 -10.11 2.16
C LEU A 191 3.99 -11.60 2.48
N ALA A 192 5.16 -12.10 2.87
CA ALA A 192 5.31 -13.45 3.42
C ALA A 192 6.11 -13.39 4.73
N PHE A 193 5.77 -14.28 5.65
CA PHE A 193 6.40 -14.37 6.96
C PHE A 193 6.64 -15.83 7.30
N ARG A 194 7.75 -16.10 7.99
CA ARG A 194 7.84 -17.31 8.82
C ARG A 194 6.80 -17.21 9.93
N LEU A 195 6.13 -18.31 10.26
CA LEU A 195 5.05 -18.29 11.25
C LEU A 195 5.50 -17.70 12.59
N GLU A 196 6.68 -18.08 13.05
CA GLU A 196 7.29 -17.61 14.29
C GLU A 196 7.59 -16.11 14.26
N ALA A 197 8.02 -15.57 13.11
CA ALA A 197 8.31 -14.15 12.95
C ALA A 197 7.02 -13.31 12.96
N TYR A 198 5.98 -13.76 12.26
CA TYR A 198 4.66 -13.13 12.29
C TYR A 198 4.10 -13.07 13.72
N THR A 199 4.24 -14.18 14.46
CA THR A 199 3.78 -14.29 15.85
C THR A 199 4.59 -13.39 16.79
N ALA A 200 5.93 -13.37 16.66
CA ALA A 200 6.81 -12.51 17.45
C ALA A 200 6.55 -11.01 17.22
N ALA A 201 6.15 -10.62 16.01
CA ALA A 201 5.78 -9.25 15.68
C ALA A 201 4.41 -8.83 16.24
N GLY A 202 3.60 -9.76 16.75
CA GLY A 202 2.25 -9.50 17.28
C GLY A 202 1.14 -9.41 16.22
N GLY A 203 1.43 -9.83 14.99
CA GLY A 203 0.52 -9.77 13.84
C GLY A 203 0.19 -8.36 13.35
N PHE A 204 -0.72 -8.22 12.39
CA PHE A 204 -1.10 -6.90 11.85
C PHE A 204 -1.83 -6.04 12.89
N ASP A 205 -1.56 -4.73 12.87
CA ASP A 205 -2.26 -3.76 13.72
C ASP A 205 -3.61 -3.38 13.10
N PRO A 206 -4.67 -3.19 13.91
CA PRO A 206 -5.97 -2.74 13.43
C PRO A 206 -5.98 -1.22 13.23
N VAL A 207 -5.14 -0.74 12.31
CA VAL A 207 -5.03 0.68 11.95
C VAL A 207 -5.71 0.97 10.61
N PRO A 208 -6.17 2.21 10.35
CA PRO A 208 -6.86 2.54 9.09
C PRO A 208 -6.02 2.29 7.84
N ALA A 209 -4.70 2.49 7.92
CA ALA A 209 -3.74 2.30 6.83
C ALA A 209 -2.33 2.04 7.36
N HIS A 210 -1.43 1.62 6.45
CA HIS A 210 0.00 1.39 6.70
C HIS A 210 0.31 0.27 7.71
N GLU A 211 -0.60 -0.68 7.86
CA GLU A 211 -0.40 -1.84 8.75
C GLU A 211 0.78 -2.72 8.31
N ASP A 212 1.04 -2.74 7.01
CA ASP A 212 2.11 -3.49 6.35
C ASP A 212 3.48 -2.93 6.74
N ARG A 213 3.63 -1.62 6.68
CA ARG A 213 4.83 -0.92 7.13
C ARG A 213 5.02 -1.08 8.63
N ALA A 214 3.95 -0.99 9.42
CA ALA A 214 4.01 -1.14 10.87
C ALA A 214 4.54 -2.53 11.30
N ILE A 215 4.09 -3.62 10.68
CA ILE A 215 4.61 -4.96 10.99
C ILE A 215 6.06 -5.14 10.53
N ILE A 216 6.44 -4.62 9.36
CA ILE A 216 7.83 -4.69 8.87
C ILE A 216 8.78 -3.89 9.78
N LEU A 217 8.39 -2.70 10.23
CA LEU A 217 9.19 -1.90 11.16
C LEU A 217 9.36 -2.60 12.51
N ARG A 218 8.33 -3.27 13.02
CA ARG A 218 8.45 -4.09 14.25
C ARG A 218 9.40 -5.26 14.08
N LEU A 219 9.35 -5.97 12.96
CA LEU A 219 10.31 -7.04 12.66
C LEU A 219 11.76 -6.52 12.61
N LYS A 220 11.99 -5.40 11.94
CA LYS A 220 13.30 -4.74 11.92
C LYS A 220 13.75 -4.33 13.33
N ALA A 221 12.85 -3.79 14.16
CA ALA A 221 13.14 -3.42 15.54
C ALA A 221 13.47 -4.62 16.45
N LEU A 222 12.93 -5.81 16.13
CA LEU A 222 13.28 -7.08 16.77
C LEU A 222 14.61 -7.67 16.26
N GLY A 223 15.29 -7.00 15.31
CA GLY A 223 16.51 -7.50 14.68
C GLY A 223 16.27 -8.67 13.72
N LEU A 224 15.02 -8.90 13.30
CA LEU A 224 14.67 -10.00 12.40
C LEU A 224 14.92 -9.60 10.93
N PRO A 225 15.51 -10.50 10.11
CA PRO A 225 15.89 -10.18 8.74
C PRO A 225 14.66 -10.03 7.83
N VAL A 226 14.47 -8.83 7.28
CA VAL A 226 13.44 -8.54 6.27
C VAL A 226 14.11 -8.41 4.91
N VAL A 227 13.63 -9.17 3.93
CA VAL A 227 14.13 -9.14 2.55
C VAL A 227 13.12 -8.44 1.65
N HIS A 228 13.59 -7.50 0.85
CA HIS A 228 12.82 -6.92 -0.25
C HIS A 228 13.25 -7.59 -1.56
N ALA A 229 12.41 -8.50 -2.06
CA ALA A 229 12.74 -9.42 -3.14
C ALA A 229 12.22 -8.90 -4.50
N HIS A 230 13.09 -8.88 -5.51
CA HIS A 230 12.73 -8.48 -6.88
C HIS A 230 12.13 -9.62 -7.70
N ASP A 231 12.47 -10.86 -7.36
CA ASP A 231 11.99 -12.09 -7.99
C ASP A 231 10.62 -12.54 -7.47
N VAL A 232 10.17 -12.00 -6.33
CA VAL A 232 8.82 -12.23 -5.81
C VAL A 232 7.87 -11.19 -6.40
N VAL A 233 7.26 -11.50 -7.55
CA VAL A 233 6.50 -10.51 -8.32
C VAL A 233 4.99 -10.63 -8.10
N VAL A 234 4.33 -9.49 -7.88
CA VAL A 234 2.87 -9.35 -7.88
C VAL A 234 2.46 -8.16 -8.75
N ARG A 235 1.35 -8.27 -9.49
CA ARG A 235 0.78 -7.14 -10.24
C ARG A 235 -0.50 -6.65 -9.55
N ALA A 236 -0.55 -5.38 -9.16
CA ALA A 236 -1.67 -4.78 -8.45
C ALA A 236 -2.50 -3.87 -9.37
N SER A 237 -3.81 -3.79 -9.09
CA SER A 237 -4.72 -2.93 -9.87
C SER A 237 -4.39 -1.44 -9.70
N CYS A 238 -4.58 -0.68 -10.78
CA CYS A 238 -4.35 0.76 -10.84
C CYS A 238 -5.65 1.56 -10.75
N ARG A 239 -6.74 0.94 -10.24
CA ARG A 239 -8.04 1.60 -10.13
C ARG A 239 -7.94 2.87 -9.28
N LEU A 240 -8.63 3.92 -9.72
CA LEU A 240 -8.74 5.17 -8.96
C LEU A 240 -9.87 5.14 -7.93
N GLU A 241 -10.77 4.16 -8.02
CA GLU A 241 -11.87 3.95 -7.09
C GLU A 241 -11.58 2.75 -6.20
N GLY A 242 -11.18 3.02 -4.96
CA GLY A 242 -10.91 2.02 -3.93
C GLY A 242 -11.76 2.22 -2.67
N ARG A 243 -11.63 1.28 -1.73
CA ARG A 243 -12.51 1.14 -0.57
C ARG A 243 -11.78 1.46 0.75
N ALA A 244 -10.45 1.46 0.71
CA ALA A 244 -9.61 1.95 1.79
C ALA A 244 -9.43 3.48 1.64
N PRO A 245 -9.82 4.29 2.64
CA PRO A 245 -9.76 5.75 2.55
C PRO A 245 -8.36 6.31 2.26
N GLU A 246 -7.32 5.68 2.81
CA GLU A 246 -5.90 6.04 2.65
C GLU A 246 -5.13 4.96 1.87
N GLY A 247 -5.83 4.18 1.03
CA GLY A 247 -5.23 3.13 0.21
C GLY A 247 -4.66 3.64 -1.12
N MET A 248 -4.03 2.74 -1.88
CA MET A 248 -3.40 3.04 -3.18
C MET A 248 -4.32 3.79 -4.15
N ALA A 249 -5.59 3.39 -4.27
CA ALA A 249 -6.55 4.05 -5.16
C ALA A 249 -6.81 5.52 -4.77
N ALA A 250 -6.85 5.83 -3.48
CA ALA A 250 -7.00 7.20 -2.99
C ALA A 250 -5.74 8.02 -3.30
N ALA A 251 -4.55 7.45 -3.06
CA ALA A 251 -3.28 8.07 -3.40
C ALA A 251 -3.14 8.34 -4.91
N LEU A 252 -3.52 7.39 -5.76
CA LEU A 252 -3.54 7.58 -7.22
C LEU A 252 -4.51 8.69 -7.63
N ARG A 253 -5.70 8.77 -7.02
CA ARG A 253 -6.69 9.80 -7.33
C ARG A 253 -6.22 11.20 -6.96
N GLU A 254 -5.70 11.37 -5.75
CA GLU A 254 -5.10 12.63 -5.29
C GLU A 254 -3.98 13.07 -6.25
N ARG A 255 -3.07 12.14 -6.57
CA ARG A 255 -1.94 12.37 -7.48
C ARG A 255 -2.35 12.58 -8.94
N ALA A 256 -3.57 12.21 -9.33
CA ALA A 256 -4.09 12.51 -10.67
C ALA A 256 -4.54 13.97 -10.79
N THR A 257 -4.97 14.58 -9.69
CA THR A 257 -5.58 15.91 -9.68
C THR A 257 -4.66 17.01 -9.14
N ASP A 258 -3.70 16.66 -8.30
CA ASP A 258 -2.79 17.60 -7.66
C ASP A 258 -1.37 17.54 -8.28
N PRO A 259 -0.96 18.58 -9.04
CA PRO A 259 0.39 18.71 -9.60
C PRO A 259 1.51 18.80 -8.57
N ASP A 260 1.19 19.17 -7.32
CA ASP A 260 2.14 19.31 -6.21
C ASP A 260 2.16 18.10 -5.27
N ALA A 261 1.23 17.15 -5.45
CA ALA A 261 1.23 15.91 -4.67
C ALA A 261 2.59 15.18 -4.78
N PRO A 262 3.10 14.61 -3.68
CA PRO A 262 4.43 14.01 -3.64
C PRO A 262 4.57 12.87 -4.65
N LEU A 263 5.74 12.79 -5.29
CA LEU A 263 6.20 11.59 -5.98
C LEU A 263 6.36 10.52 -4.89
N CYS A 264 5.46 9.53 -4.83
CA CYS A 264 5.35 8.46 -3.82
C CYS A 264 5.41 8.89 -2.32
N PRO A 265 4.55 8.34 -1.43
CA PRO A 265 4.69 8.59 0.01
C PRO A 265 6.06 8.20 0.58
N ASP A 266 6.74 7.26 -0.07
CA ASP A 266 8.05 6.75 0.34
C ASP A 266 9.24 7.49 -0.30
N LEU A 267 9.01 8.46 -1.18
CA LEU A 267 10.07 9.22 -1.85
C LEU A 267 10.02 10.68 -1.40
N GLY A 268 10.49 10.93 -0.17
CA GLY A 268 10.59 12.28 0.36
C GLY A 268 11.59 13.14 -0.41
N ARG A 269 11.35 14.46 -0.49
CA ARG A 269 12.31 15.43 -1.08
C ARG A 269 13.72 15.31 -0.50
N SER A 270 13.82 15.04 0.81
CA SER A 270 15.08 14.86 1.52
C SER A 270 15.85 13.63 1.05
N GLU A 271 15.16 12.55 0.70
CA GLU A 271 15.76 11.31 0.25
C GLU A 271 16.28 11.43 -1.19
N ILE A 272 15.52 12.08 -2.06
CA ILE A 272 15.94 12.39 -3.43
C ILE A 272 17.20 13.27 -3.42
N ALA A 273 17.21 14.32 -2.60
CA ALA A 273 18.38 15.17 -2.42
C ALA A 273 19.60 14.40 -1.87
N SER A 274 19.37 13.44 -0.97
CA SER A 274 20.45 12.64 -0.37
C SER A 274 21.05 11.67 -1.38
N VAL A 275 20.22 11.00 -2.18
CA VAL A 275 20.67 10.12 -3.28
C VAL A 275 21.43 10.92 -4.33
N ALA A 276 20.92 12.09 -4.73
CA ALA A 276 21.58 12.98 -5.67
C ALA A 276 22.96 13.45 -5.17
N ALA A 277 23.04 13.86 -3.90
CA ALA A 277 24.30 14.28 -3.27
C ALA A 277 25.34 13.16 -3.24
N VAL A 278 24.94 11.94 -2.88
CA VAL A 278 25.87 10.78 -2.87
C VAL A 278 26.32 10.45 -4.28
N LEU A 279 25.42 10.40 -5.26
CA LEU A 279 25.77 10.12 -6.65
C LEU A 279 26.76 11.14 -7.24
N ALA A 280 26.65 12.42 -6.87
CA ALA A 280 27.58 13.47 -7.29
C ALA A 280 29.02 13.29 -6.77
N THR A 281 29.20 12.52 -5.69
CA THR A 281 30.53 12.23 -5.10
C THR A 281 31.17 10.97 -5.66
N LEU A 282 30.41 10.14 -6.38
CA LEU A 282 30.90 8.88 -6.95
C LEU A 282 31.48 9.11 -8.36
N PRO A 283 32.53 8.36 -8.75
CA PRO A 283 33.01 8.38 -10.14
C PRO A 283 31.87 8.00 -11.09
N PRO A 284 31.86 8.52 -12.34
CA PRO A 284 30.73 8.40 -13.26
C PRO A 284 30.30 6.95 -13.40
N LEU A 285 29.08 6.68 -12.98
CA LEU A 285 28.42 5.40 -13.11
C LEU A 285 28.36 5.05 -14.60
N ARG A 286 28.94 3.92 -15.00
CA ARG A 286 28.57 3.26 -16.27
C ARG A 286 27.21 2.60 -16.09
N LEU A 287 26.19 3.41 -15.83
CA LEU A 287 24.81 2.99 -15.97
C LEU A 287 24.42 3.19 -17.43
N THR A 288 23.59 2.30 -17.96
CA THR A 288 23.06 2.39 -19.32
C THR A 288 22.06 3.55 -19.50
N ALA A 289 21.80 4.35 -18.46
CA ALA A 289 20.80 5.41 -18.43
C ALA A 289 21.40 6.76 -17.96
N ASP A 290 20.85 7.86 -18.49
CA ASP A 290 21.22 9.25 -18.19
C ASP A 290 20.83 9.65 -16.75
N LEU A 291 21.75 9.38 -15.83
CA LEU A 291 21.62 9.58 -14.40
C LEU A 291 21.40 11.06 -14.00
N PRO A 292 22.21 12.03 -14.49
CA PRO A 292 21.97 13.45 -14.22
C PRO A 292 20.62 13.94 -14.74
N GLY A 293 20.18 13.46 -15.91
CA GLY A 293 18.88 13.82 -16.48
C GLY A 293 17.71 13.34 -15.62
N ALA A 294 17.78 12.13 -15.07
CA ALA A 294 16.74 11.60 -14.18
C ALA A 294 16.64 12.37 -12.86
N ILE A 295 17.78 12.68 -12.23
CA ILE A 295 17.83 13.50 -10.99
C ILE A 295 17.26 14.90 -11.25
N ALA A 296 17.70 15.57 -12.32
CA ALA A 296 17.23 16.91 -12.66
C ALA A 296 15.70 16.93 -12.96
N GLN A 297 15.17 15.90 -13.62
CA GLN A 297 13.72 15.78 -13.86
C GLN A 297 12.94 15.57 -12.56
N LEU A 298 13.46 14.77 -11.63
CA LEU A 298 12.86 14.59 -10.31
C LEU A 298 12.88 15.90 -9.50
N GLU A 299 14.01 16.61 -9.47
CA GLU A 299 14.14 17.92 -8.82
C GLU A 299 13.19 18.97 -9.44
N GLN A 300 12.99 18.95 -10.76
CA GLN A 300 12.03 19.84 -11.44
C GLN A 300 10.57 19.56 -11.05
N LEU A 301 10.19 18.29 -10.89
CA LEU A 301 8.85 17.96 -10.39
C LEU A 301 8.67 18.31 -8.92
N LEU A 302 9.66 18.02 -8.08
CA LEU A 302 9.60 18.36 -6.66
C LEU A 302 9.61 19.87 -6.43
N SER A 303 10.22 20.67 -7.31
CA SER A 303 10.17 22.13 -7.21
C SER A 303 8.84 22.74 -7.70
N GLY A 304 7.83 21.92 -8.03
CA GLY A 304 6.49 22.35 -8.42
C GLY A 304 6.40 22.85 -9.86
N THR A 305 7.44 22.63 -10.67
CA THR A 305 7.44 23.11 -12.06
C THR A 305 7.19 21.94 -13.01
N LEU A 306 5.97 21.42 -13.03
CA LEU A 306 5.44 20.85 -14.28
C LEU A 306 5.36 22.00 -15.29
N GLY A 307 6.47 22.25 -15.99
CA GLY A 307 6.52 23.23 -17.06
C GLY A 307 5.40 22.95 -18.08
N PRO A 308 4.87 23.99 -18.75
CA PRO A 308 3.62 23.93 -19.53
C PRO A 308 3.65 23.05 -20.80
N ARG A 309 4.58 22.10 -20.94
CA ARG A 309 4.81 21.34 -22.18
C ARG A 309 4.16 19.96 -22.27
N LEU A 310 3.47 19.49 -21.23
CA LEU A 310 2.69 18.24 -21.30
C LEU A 310 1.17 18.46 -21.31
N ALA A 311 0.69 19.70 -21.23
CA ALA A 311 -0.66 20.05 -21.64
C ALA A 311 -0.69 20.03 -23.18
N GLY A 312 -1.15 18.93 -23.75
CA GLY A 312 -1.24 18.73 -25.20
C GLY A 312 -1.91 19.91 -25.91
N LYS A 313 -1.36 20.25 -27.06
CA LYS A 313 -1.99 21.13 -28.05
C LYS A 313 -3.41 20.66 -28.33
N GLY A 314 -4.37 21.55 -28.09
CA GLY A 314 -5.72 21.44 -28.63
C GLY A 314 -6.82 21.44 -27.58
N THR A 315 -7.14 22.61 -27.04
CA THR A 315 -8.52 23.13 -26.97
C THR A 315 -8.47 24.59 -26.51
N THR A 316 -9.08 25.46 -27.30
CA THR A 316 -9.30 26.90 -27.07
C THR A 316 -9.89 27.20 -25.69
N PRO A 317 -9.47 28.28 -25.00
CA PRO A 317 -10.04 28.63 -23.71
C PRO A 317 -11.38 29.33 -23.91
N ARG A 318 -12.48 28.63 -23.63
CA ARG A 318 -13.79 29.24 -23.38
C ARG A 318 -14.19 28.85 -21.96
N ASN A 319 -13.82 29.68 -20.99
CA ASN A 319 -14.49 29.85 -19.69
C ASN A 319 -13.85 30.97 -18.88
N ALA A 320 -13.91 32.19 -19.42
CA ALA A 320 -13.93 33.40 -18.61
C ALA A 320 -15.38 33.63 -18.15
N ARG A 321 -15.77 33.06 -17.01
CA ARG A 321 -16.93 33.41 -16.17
C ARG A 321 -17.06 32.35 -15.08
N ILE A 322 -16.42 32.60 -13.93
CA ILE A 322 -16.85 32.30 -12.54
C ILE A 322 -15.74 32.91 -11.66
N ARG A 323 -15.72 34.24 -11.60
CA ARG A 323 -15.06 35.04 -10.54
C ARG A 323 -15.91 36.29 -10.35
N LYS A 324 -17.14 36.09 -9.87
CA LYS A 324 -18.00 37.18 -9.38
C LYS A 324 -19.08 36.62 -8.45
N ALA A 325 -18.66 36.14 -7.29
CA ALA A 325 -19.55 35.84 -6.16
C ALA A 325 -18.73 35.78 -4.85
N ALA A 326 -18.01 36.85 -4.53
CA ALA A 326 -17.42 37.07 -3.21
C ALA A 326 -17.00 38.54 -3.10
N ASN A 327 -17.98 39.45 -3.18
CA ASN A 327 -17.85 40.83 -2.71
C ASN A 327 -19.23 41.50 -2.80
N SER A 328 -20.07 41.25 -1.80
CA SER A 328 -21.25 42.07 -1.50
C SER A 328 -21.78 41.69 -0.13
N SER A 329 -21.22 42.26 0.94
CA SER A 329 -21.86 42.40 2.26
C SER A 329 -21.01 43.31 3.14
N LEU A 330 -21.03 44.61 2.85
CA LEU A 330 -20.61 45.66 3.77
C LEU A 330 -21.56 46.84 3.56
N SER A 331 -22.57 46.94 4.41
CA SER A 331 -23.25 48.20 4.72
C SER A 331 -24.20 47.96 5.90
N CYS A 332 -23.82 48.45 7.07
CA CYS A 332 -24.66 49.25 7.98
C CYS A 332 -24.00 49.30 9.36
N LEU A 333 -23.28 50.40 9.62
CA LEU A 333 -23.09 50.95 10.96
C LEU A 333 -24.38 51.69 11.37
N PRO A 334 -24.58 51.96 12.67
CA PRO A 334 -24.21 53.30 13.14
C PRO A 334 -23.43 53.34 14.46
N GLU A 335 -22.77 54.49 14.62
CA GLU A 335 -22.01 55.01 15.76
C GLU A 335 -22.84 55.11 17.06
N GLU A 336 -22.21 54.93 18.23
CA GLU A 336 -21.83 56.04 19.13
C GLU A 336 -21.48 55.60 20.57
N GLN A 337 -20.43 56.25 21.09
CA GLN A 337 -20.21 56.72 22.46
C GLN A 337 -19.82 55.79 23.63
N SER A 338 -18.58 56.06 24.10
CA SER A 338 -18.23 56.42 25.49
C SER A 338 -18.38 55.36 26.61
N ARG A 339 -17.25 54.90 27.17
CA ARG A 339 -16.88 55.11 28.60
C ARG A 339 -15.60 54.36 29.03
N THR A 340 -14.61 55.16 29.45
CA THR A 340 -13.75 55.03 30.65
C THR A 340 -13.04 53.71 31.01
N LYS A 341 -11.69 53.79 31.03
CA LYS A 341 -10.77 52.95 31.84
C LYS A 341 -11.08 53.09 33.36
N PRO A 342 -10.63 52.13 34.20
CA PRO A 342 -9.33 52.37 34.87
C PRO A 342 -8.42 51.13 35.02
N ARG A 343 -7.15 51.44 35.26
CA ARG A 343 -6.03 50.57 35.69
C ARG A 343 -6.26 50.00 37.11
N LEU A 344 -5.62 48.86 37.42
CA LEU A 344 -4.84 48.55 38.65
C LEU A 344 -4.18 47.16 38.45
N ARG A 345 -2.87 47.12 38.22
CA ARG A 345 -1.76 46.83 39.16
C ARG A 345 -1.62 45.35 39.57
N GLN A 346 -0.44 44.83 39.23
CA GLN A 346 0.21 43.61 39.73
C GLN A 346 0.30 43.58 41.25
N THR A 347 0.18 42.41 41.87
CA THR A 347 1.16 41.89 42.86
C THR A 347 1.03 40.36 42.99
N ILE A 348 2.19 39.68 42.95
CA ILE A 348 2.51 38.28 43.28
C ILE A 348 2.02 37.20 42.33
#